data_AF-A0A5B7KI31-F1
#
_entry.id   AF-A0A5B7KI31-F1
#
_cell.length_a   1.000
_cell.length_b   1.000
_cell.length_c   1.000
_cell.angle_alpha   90.00
_cell.angle_beta   90.00
_cell.angle_gamma   90.00
#
_symmetry.space_group_name_H-M   'P 1'
#
loop_
_entity.id
_entity.type
_entity.pdbx_description
1 polymer ?
#
loop_
_entity_poly.entity_id
_entity_poly.type
_entity_poly.pdbx_seq_one_letter_code
_entity_poly.pdbx_strand_id
1 'polypeptide(L)'
;MLDCLEGPPAILSFLCQNYGLHNVPIGTAGNYDAVPFNVSVFYLDMHRYSRTVSRYDKQVSTSIFQVGAAKLLQIVLDQEKINELKAVIENLETQ
;
A
#
# COMPACT_ATOMS: atom_id res chain seq x y z
N MET A 1 1.46 -7.39 -0.12
CA MET A 1 1.73 -6.03 0.39
C MET A 1 3.04 -5.92 1.14
N LEU A 2 3.51 -6.98 1.82
CA LEU A 2 4.78 -6.97 2.54
C LEU A 2 5.99 -6.61 1.65
N ASP A 3 5.98 -7.03 0.39
CA ASP A 3 7.07 -6.77 -0.57
C ASP A 3 7.22 -5.27 -0.95
N CYS A 4 6.23 -4.45 -0.63
CA CYS A 4 6.24 -3.01 -0.89
C CYS A 4 6.72 -2.17 0.31
N LEU A 5 7.01 -2.81 1.45
CA LEU A 5 7.39 -2.15 2.69
C LEU A 5 8.82 -2.54 3.07
N GLU A 6 9.66 -1.54 3.30
CA GLU A 6 11.03 -1.73 3.77
C GLU A 6 11.16 -1.11 5.17
N GLY A 7 11.82 -1.83 6.09
CA GLY A 7 12.02 -1.35 7.45
C GLY A 7 12.60 -2.41 8.38
N PRO A 8 12.86 -2.04 9.65
CA PRO A 8 13.38 -2.96 10.66
C PRO A 8 12.48 -4.20 10.85
N PRO A 9 13.06 -5.41 10.97
CA PRO A 9 12.30 -6.66 11.01
C PRO A 9 11.33 -6.74 12.19
N ALA A 10 11.64 -6.09 13.31
CA ALA A 10 10.76 -6.01 14.47
C ALA A 10 9.45 -5.27 14.15
N ILE A 11 9.52 -4.18 13.37
CA ILE A 11 8.34 -3.38 13.00
C ILE A 11 7.52 -4.11 11.95
N LEU A 12 8.17 -4.71 10.94
CA LEU A 12 7.47 -5.51 9.93
C LEU A 12 6.73 -6.70 10.55
N SER A 13 7.35 -7.39 11.52
CA SER A 13 6.72 -8.50 12.23
C SER A 13 5.50 -8.04 13.04
N PHE A 14 5.63 -6.91 13.75
CA PHE A 14 4.52 -6.31 14.48
C PHE A 14 3.34 -5.94 13.55
N LEU A 15 3.64 -5.33 12.41
CA LEU A 15 2.63 -4.94 11.42
C LEU A 15 1.96 -6.16 10.78
N CYS A 16 2.73 -7.20 10.46
CA CYS A 16 2.21 -8.47 9.96
C CYS A 16 1.27 -9.14 10.95
N GLN A 17 1.57 -9.11 12.24
CA GLN A 17 0.76 -9.74 13.27
C GLN A 17 -0.52 -8.96 13.59
N ASN A 18 -0.45 -7.63 13.65
CA ASN A 18 -1.61 -6.80 13.99
C ASN A 18 -2.55 -6.56 12.80
N TYR A 19 -1.99 -6.30 11.62
CA TYR A 19 -2.75 -5.87 10.45
C TYR A 19 -2.80 -6.91 9.34
N GLY A 20 -2.11 -8.04 9.48
CA GLY A 20 -2.15 -9.12 8.48
C GLY A 20 -1.59 -8.72 7.12
N LEU A 21 -0.67 -7.76 7.05
CA LEU A 21 -0.15 -7.19 5.80
C LEU A 21 0.41 -8.23 4.81
N HIS A 22 0.86 -9.38 5.31
CA HIS A 22 1.32 -10.49 4.49
C HIS A 22 0.22 -11.11 3.61
N ASN A 23 -1.05 -11.02 4.02
CA ASN A 23 -2.19 -11.60 3.32
C ASN A 23 -3.05 -10.56 2.58
N VAL A 24 -2.54 -9.33 2.42
CA VAL A 24 -3.24 -8.27 1.68
C VAL A 24 -2.69 -8.19 0.27
N PRO A 25 -3.45 -8.66 -0.74
CA PRO A 25 -3.05 -8.51 -2.13
C PRO A 25 -3.29 -7.07 -2.61
N ILE A 26 -2.40 -6.61 -3.47
CA ILE A 26 -2.44 -5.31 -4.12
C ILE A 26 -2.35 -5.57 -5.62
N GLY A 27 -3.28 -4.99 -6.39
CA GLY A 27 -3.27 -5.03 -7.84
C GLY A 27 -3.49 -3.65 -8.45
N THR A 28 -2.94 -3.42 -9.64
CA THR A 28 -3.15 -2.16 -10.40
C THR A 28 -4.40 -2.22 -11.27
N ALA A 29 -4.69 -3.38 -11.88
CA ALA A 29 -5.89 -3.61 -12.66
C ALA A 29 -6.36 -5.06 -12.50
N GLY A 30 -7.67 -5.27 -12.41
CA GLY A 30 -8.23 -6.60 -12.19
C GLY A 30 -9.75 -6.59 -12.01
N ASN A 31 -10.35 -7.77 -12.09
CA ASN A 31 -11.78 -7.92 -11.82
C ASN A 31 -11.99 -8.26 -10.34
N TYR A 32 -12.74 -7.42 -9.62
CA TYR A 32 -13.05 -7.63 -8.21
C TYR A 32 -13.82 -8.94 -7.96
N ASP A 33 -14.60 -9.41 -8.95
CA ASP A 33 -15.36 -10.66 -8.86
C ASP A 33 -14.48 -11.90 -9.02
N ALA A 34 -13.31 -11.78 -9.65
CA ALA A 34 -12.38 -12.88 -9.83
C ALA A 34 -11.56 -13.18 -8.54
N VAL A 35 -11.63 -12.31 -7.53
CA VAL A 35 -10.90 -12.49 -6.28
C VAL A 35 -11.60 -13.57 -5.43
N PRO A 36 -10.87 -14.63 -5.01
CA PRO A 36 -11.45 -15.72 -4.23
C PRO A 36 -11.97 -15.21 -2.88
N PHE A 37 -13.08 -15.80 -2.41
CA PHE A 37 -13.75 -15.44 -1.15
C PHE A 37 -12.88 -15.58 0.11
N ASN A 38 -11.71 -16.22 0.00
CA ASN A 38 -10.76 -16.35 1.10
C ASN A 38 -10.04 -15.03 1.44
N VAL A 39 -10.06 -14.05 0.52
CA VAL A 39 -9.44 -12.74 0.75
C VAL A 39 -10.52 -11.76 1.21
N SER A 40 -10.44 -11.37 2.48
CA SER A 40 -11.40 -10.43 3.08
C SER A 40 -11.12 -8.98 2.71
N VAL A 41 -9.85 -8.60 2.53
CA VAL A 41 -9.44 -7.23 2.22
C VAL A 41 -8.39 -7.23 1.13
N PHE A 42 -8.59 -6.39 0.12
CA PHE A 42 -7.63 -6.19 -0.96
C PHE A 42 -7.69 -4.76 -1.51
N TYR A 43 -6.62 -4.37 -2.19
CA TYR A 43 -6.50 -3.06 -2.81
C TYR A 43 -6.42 -3.22 -4.32
N LEU A 44 -7.23 -2.44 -5.03
CA LEU A 44 -7.21 -2.35 -6.47
C LEU A 44 -7.24 -0.88 -6.87
N ASP A 45 -6.20 -0.43 -7.59
CA ASP A 45 -6.05 0.97 -7.98
C ASP A 45 -6.17 1.90 -6.74
N MET A 46 -7.07 2.89 -6.77
CA MET A 46 -7.36 3.83 -5.69
C MET A 46 -8.46 3.35 -4.73
N HIS A 47 -8.86 2.08 -4.77
CA HIS A 47 -9.96 1.57 -3.98
C HIS A 47 -9.53 0.41 -3.09
N ARG A 48 -9.97 0.47 -1.83
CA ARG A 48 -9.92 -0.62 -0.88
C ARG A 48 -11.25 -1.37 -0.91
N TYR A 49 -11.18 -2.67 -1.11
CA TYR A 49 -12.33 -3.56 -1.05
C TYR A 49 -12.31 -4.34 0.25
N SER A 50 -13.44 -4.40 0.93
CA SER A 50 -13.67 -5.22 2.11
C SER A 50 -14.86 -6.13 1.83
N ARG A 51 -14.61 -7.43 1.74
CA ARG A 51 -15.64 -8.44 1.52
C ARG A 51 -15.87 -9.23 2.79
N THR A 52 -17.11 -9.22 3.27
CA THR A 52 -17.52 -9.95 4.47
C THR A 52 -18.68 -10.87 4.11
N VAL A 53 -18.51 -12.16 4.40
CA VAL A 53 -19.59 -13.14 4.26
C VAL A 53 -20.38 -13.16 5.56
N SER A 54 -21.68 -12.88 5.48
CA SER A 54 -22.57 -12.96 6.63
C SER A 54 -22.62 -14.39 7.15
N ARG A 55 -22.39 -14.56 8.45
CA ARG A 55 -22.46 -15.88 9.12
C ARG A 55 -23.88 -16.47 9.07
N TYR A 56 -24.90 -15.61 8.98
CA TYR A 56 -26.30 -16.01 9.11
C TYR A 56 -26.88 -16.51 7.79
N ASP A 57 -26.65 -15.78 6.71
CA ASP A 57 -27.32 -16.02 5.41
C ASP A 57 -26.34 -16.36 4.29
N LYS A 58 -25.03 -16.45 4.59
CA LYS A 58 -23.95 -16.62 3.61
C LYS A 58 -23.93 -15.57 2.49
N GLN A 59 -24.69 -14.49 2.67
CA GLN A 59 -24.68 -13.36 1.75
C GLN A 59 -23.36 -12.61 1.84
N VAL A 60 -22.86 -12.21 0.67
CA VAL A 60 -21.58 -11.53 0.54
C VAL A 60 -21.85 -10.03 0.54
N SER A 61 -21.41 -9.34 1.58
CA SER A 61 -21.38 -7.88 1.61
C SER A 61 -20.01 -7.41 1.13
N THR A 62 -19.99 -6.53 0.13
CA THR A 62 -18.78 -5.89 -0.36
C THR A 62 -18.86 -4.39 -0.10
N SER A 63 -17.91 -3.86 0.65
CA SER A 63 -17.76 -2.44 0.92
C SER A 63 -16.55 -1.90 0.16
N ILE A 64 -16.74 -0.79 -0.54
CA ILE A 64 -15.69 -0.14 -1.34
C ILE A 64 -15.38 1.19 -0.66
N PHE A 65 -14.10 1.41 -0.36
CA PHE A 65 -13.61 2.63 0.23
C PHE A 65 -12.57 3.25 -0.70
N GLN A 66 -12.76 4.51 -1.06
CA GLN A 66 -11.74 5.24 -1.81
C GLN A 66 -10.54 5.54 -0.90
N VAL A 67 -9.35 5.18 -1.35
CA VAL A 67 -8.11 5.46 -0.63
C VAL A 67 -7.75 6.93 -0.83
N GLY A 68 -7.64 7.67 0.28
CA GLY A 68 -7.26 9.08 0.25
C GLY A 68 -5.80 9.30 -0.15
N ALA A 69 -5.44 10.54 -0.45
CA ALA A 69 -4.08 10.92 -0.82
C ALA A 69 -3.04 10.50 0.23
N ALA A 70 -1.84 10.13 -0.23
CA ALA A 70 -0.73 9.72 0.63
C ALA A 70 -0.28 10.90 1.52
N LYS A 71 -0.33 10.72 2.84
CA LYS A 71 0.08 11.75 3.82
C LYS A 71 1.37 11.43 4.57
N LEU A 72 1.64 10.14 4.81
CA LEU A 72 2.68 9.69 5.73
C LEU A 72 3.97 9.26 5.03
N LEU A 73 3.86 8.48 3.95
CA LEU A 73 4.99 7.94 3.19
C LEU A 73 5.38 8.80 1.99
N GLN A 74 4.89 10.05 1.94
CA GLN A 74 5.37 11.00 0.95
C GLN A 74 6.79 11.40 1.33
N ILE A 75 7.70 11.42 0.34
CA ILE A 75 8.98 12.09 0.49
C ILE A 75 8.62 13.54 0.80
N VAL A 76 8.83 13.98 2.04
CA VAL A 76 8.84 15.40 2.36
C VAL A 76 9.94 15.95 1.47
N LEU A 77 9.56 16.78 0.49
CA LEU A 77 10.48 17.46 -0.42
C LEU A 77 11.37 18.37 0.42
N ASP A 78 12.42 17.77 0.97
CA ASP A 78 13.43 18.44 1.74
C ASP A 78 14.26 19.27 0.75
N GLN A 79 13.93 20.56 0.66
CA GLN A 79 14.53 21.48 -0.30
C GLN A 79 16.06 21.56 -0.13
N GLU A 80 16.57 21.26 1.06
CA GLU A 80 18.00 21.22 1.33
C GLU A 80 18.67 20.07 0.57
N LYS A 81 18.13 18.85 0.67
CA LYS A 81 18.65 17.68 -0.07
C LYS A 81 18.55 17.83 -1.59
N ILE A 82 17.51 18.50 -2.08
CA ILE A 82 17.37 18.77 -3.53
C ILE A 82 18.46 19.73 -4.00
N ASN A 83 18.76 20.76 -3.21
CA ASN A 83 19.81 21.73 -3.56
C ASN A 83 21.21 21.09 -3.49
N GLU A 84 21.47 20.22 -2.51
CA GLU A 84 22.70 19.45 -2.44
C GLU A 84 22.89 18.52 -3.65
N LEU A 85 21.87 17.75 -4.03
CA LEU A 85 21.95 16.89 -5.22
C LEU A 85 22.16 17.71 -6.50
N LYS A 86 21.48 18.86 -6.64
CA LYS A 86 21.69 19.75 -7.79
C LYS A 86 23.12 20.28 -7.84
N ALA A 87 23.68 20.70 -6.72
CA ALA A 87 25.06 21.16 -6.65
C ALA A 87 26.05 20.05 -7.05
N VAL A 88 25.80 18.80 -6.66
CA VAL A 88 26.65 17.66 -7.08
C VAL A 88 26.58 17.43 -8.59
N ILE A 89 25.39 17.51 -9.19
CA ILE A 89 25.22 17.37 -10.65
C ILE A 89 25.99 18.48 -11.38
N GLU A 90 25.87 19.73 -10.92
CA GLU A 90 26.52 20.88 -11.55
C GLU A 90 28.06 20.78 -11.52
N ASN A 91 28.63 20.22 -10.44
CA ASN A 91 30.07 19.95 -10.34
C ASN A 91 30.56 18.81 -11.26
N LEU A 92 29.70 17.85 -11.57
CA LEU A 92 30.03 16.73 -12.47
C LEU A 92 29.94 17.13 -13.95
N GLU A 93 29.07 18.09 -14.28
CA GLU A 93 28.93 18.62 -15.65
C GLU A 93 30.05 19.62 -16.02
N THR A 94 30.79 20.13 -15.03
CA THR A 94 31.92 21.04 -15.23
C THR A 94 33.29 20.35 -15.32
N GLN A 95 33.35 19.02 -15.19
CA GLN A 95 34.53 18.18 -15.51
C GLN A 95 34.47 17.63 -16.93
#